data_AF-A0A414PS63-F1
#
_entry.id   AF-A0A414PS63-F1
#
_cell.length_a   1.000
_cell.length_b   1.000
_cell.length_c   1.000
_cell.angle_alpha   90.00
_cell.angle_beta   90.00
_cell.angle_gamma   90.00
#
_symmetry.space_group_name_H-M   'P 1'
#
loop_
_entity.id
_entity.type
_entity.pdbx_description
1 polymer ?
#
loop_
_entity_poly.entity_id
_entity_poly.type
_entity_poly.pdbx_seq_one_letter_code
_entity_poly.pdbx_strand_id
1 'polypeptide(L)'
;MFKKLVILILILSTTTFAKIMVKVYEPIRFKDINSSEIGNIVTGEGIIEIFTDNFEEDFGKKVILKFPSDGLMTNSKKWLNVDKYMIDEGNREIDIIQERRRVKVYAILKKTQIDDKTYTAEQLEGEYVGYAPVIVEVYGRLIKNLESDNKNSEE
;
A
#
# COMPACT_ATOMS: atom_id res chain seq x y z
N MET A 1 9.93 -46.31 21.50
CA MET A 1 9.43 -44.95 21.79
C MET A 1 10.10 -43.88 20.93
N PHE A 2 11.41 -43.94 20.70
CA PHE A 2 12.17 -42.97 19.90
C PHE A 2 11.60 -42.67 18.50
N LYS A 3 11.19 -43.71 17.75
CA LYS A 3 10.59 -43.52 16.41
C LYS A 3 9.31 -42.67 16.41
N LYS A 4 8.49 -42.77 17.47
CA LYS A 4 7.27 -41.96 17.62
C LYS A 4 7.59 -40.50 17.96
N LEU A 5 8.66 -40.27 18.73
CA LEU A 5 9.16 -38.94 19.05
C LEU A 5 9.73 -38.22 17.83
N VAL A 6 10.48 -38.94 16.98
CA VAL A 6 11.02 -38.39 15.73
C VAL A 6 9.91 -37.97 14.77
N ILE A 7 8.86 -38.78 14.63
CA ILE A 7 7.70 -38.45 13.80
C ILE A 7 6.97 -37.21 14.34
N LEU A 8 6.85 -37.06 15.66
CA LEU A 8 6.24 -35.88 16.28
C LEU A 8 7.03 -34.59 16.01
N ILE A 9 8.36 -34.65 16.07
CA ILE A 9 9.25 -33.51 15.76
C ILE A 9 9.15 -33.12 14.27
N LEU A 10 9.03 -34.11 13.38
CA LEU A 10 8.90 -33.88 11.94
C LEU A 10 7.55 -33.25 11.53
N ILE A 11 6.48 -33.47 12.31
CA ILE A 11 5.16 -32.86 12.09
C ILE A 11 5.12 -31.43 12.66
N LEU A 12 5.92 -31.15 13.70
CA LEU A 12 6.06 -29.81 14.29
C LEU A 12 6.95 -28.88 13.48
N SER A 13 7.76 -29.40 12.55
CA SER A 13 8.65 -28.59 11.71
C SER A 13 7.96 -27.98 10.48
N THR A 14 6.64 -27.73 10.52
CA THR A 14 5.98 -26.98 9.45
C THR A 14 6.56 -25.57 9.42
N THR A 15 7.36 -25.29 8.39
CA THR A 15 7.90 -23.95 8.14
C THR A 15 6.73 -23.04 7.78
N THR A 16 6.37 -22.12 8.66
CA THR A 16 5.46 -21.03 8.32
C THR A 16 6.23 -20.03 7.48
N PHE A 17 5.76 -19.75 6.27
CA PHE A 17 6.36 -18.67 5.46
C PHE A 17 6.00 -17.32 6.08
N ALA A 18 6.97 -16.41 6.20
CA ALA A 18 6.71 -15.02 6.56
C ALA A 18 5.75 -14.38 5.55
N LYS A 19 4.83 -13.56 6.06
CA LYS A 19 3.76 -12.95 5.28
C LYS A 19 3.69 -11.46 5.56
N ILE A 20 4.03 -10.68 4.53
CA ILE A 20 3.73 -9.25 4.46
C ILE A 20 2.31 -9.07 3.94
N MET A 21 1.51 -8.34 4.69
CA MET A 21 0.13 -8.01 4.39
C MET A 21 -0.01 -6.52 4.15
N VAL A 22 -0.77 -6.18 3.10
CA VAL A 22 -1.13 -4.80 2.75
C VAL A 22 -2.64 -4.71 2.71
N LYS A 23 -3.22 -3.74 3.41
CA LYS A 23 -4.67 -3.49 3.37
C LYS A 23 -4.98 -2.01 3.38
N VAL A 24 -6.14 -1.68 2.85
CA VAL A 24 -6.73 -0.34 3.02
C VAL A 24 -7.18 -0.21 4.47
N TYR A 25 -6.55 0.68 5.22
CA TYR A 25 -6.96 1.04 6.58
C TYR A 25 -8.08 2.07 6.54
N GLU A 26 -7.90 3.10 5.72
CA GLU A 26 -8.92 4.10 5.40
C GLU A 26 -9.01 4.29 3.88
N PRO A 27 -10.20 4.19 3.28
CA PRO A 27 -10.37 4.43 1.85
C PRO A 27 -10.11 5.90 1.53
N ILE A 28 -9.71 6.16 0.28
CA ILE A 28 -9.47 7.52 -0.20
C ILE A 28 -10.81 8.27 -0.24
N ARG A 29 -10.86 9.43 0.43
CA ARG A 29 -12.02 10.31 0.49
C ARG A 29 -11.63 11.73 0.11
N PHE A 30 -12.51 12.40 -0.61
CA PHE A 30 -12.41 13.83 -0.93
C PHE A 30 -13.30 14.59 0.04
N LYS A 31 -12.70 15.34 0.96
CA LYS A 31 -13.45 16.22 1.86
C LYS A 31 -13.75 17.54 1.14
N ASP A 32 -15.04 17.86 1.07
CA ASP A 32 -15.57 19.18 0.68
C ASP A 32 -15.10 19.70 -0.69
N ILE A 33 -15.52 19.02 -1.77
CA ILE A 33 -15.48 19.62 -3.12
C ILE A 33 -16.59 20.69 -3.19
N ASN A 34 -16.27 21.91 -2.77
CA ASN A 34 -17.15 23.08 -2.90
C ASN A 34 -16.77 23.88 -4.14
N SER A 35 -17.65 23.94 -5.14
CA SER A 35 -17.45 24.64 -6.42
C SER A 35 -17.02 26.10 -6.30
N SER A 36 -17.31 26.76 -5.17
CA SER A 36 -17.01 28.16 -4.92
C SER A 36 -15.63 28.45 -4.30
N GLU A 37 -14.94 27.45 -3.73
CA GLU A 37 -13.66 27.61 -3.01
C GLU A 37 -12.52 26.72 -3.56
N ILE A 38 -12.67 26.20 -4.79
CA ILE A 38 -11.73 25.26 -5.39
C ILE A 38 -10.38 25.93 -5.74
N GLY A 39 -9.37 25.71 -4.90
CA GLY A 39 -7.96 25.87 -5.27
C GLY A 39 -7.57 25.01 -6.49
N ASN A 40 -6.41 25.25 -7.10
CA ASN A 40 -6.07 24.61 -8.39
C ASN A 40 -5.97 23.06 -8.36
N ILE A 41 -5.90 22.43 -7.18
CA ILE A 41 -5.73 20.98 -7.01
C ILE A 41 -6.72 20.51 -5.94
N VAL A 42 -7.53 19.51 -6.28
CA VAL A 42 -8.43 18.83 -5.35
C VAL A 42 -7.81 17.47 -5.00
N THR A 43 -7.55 17.27 -3.70
CA THR A 43 -6.80 16.11 -3.19
C THR A 43 -7.68 15.32 -2.24
N GLY A 44 -7.80 14.02 -2.49
CA GLY A 44 -8.42 13.05 -1.60
C GLY A 44 -7.35 12.29 -0.83
N GLU A 45 -7.64 11.94 0.41
CA GLU A 45 -6.69 11.29 1.33
C GLU A 45 -7.21 9.92 1.77
N GLY A 46 -6.31 8.95 1.87
CA GLY A 46 -6.56 7.63 2.45
C GLY A 46 -5.33 7.10 3.17
N ILE A 47 -5.48 5.94 3.82
CA ILE A 47 -4.41 5.29 4.58
C ILE A 47 -4.31 3.82 4.19
N ILE A 48 -3.10 3.39 3.84
CA ILE A 48 -2.75 1.98 3.66
C ILE A 48 -1.97 1.52 4.87
N GLU A 49 -2.31 0.34 5.39
CA GLU A 49 -1.59 -0.33 6.46
C GLU A 49 -0.81 -1.52 5.88
N ILE A 50 0.49 -1.53 6.16
CA ILE A 50 1.43 -2.60 5.83
C ILE A 50 1.86 -3.24 7.14
N PHE A 51 1.77 -4.56 7.23
CA PHE A 51 2.15 -5.29 8.43
C PHE A 51 2.71 -6.67 8.10
N THR A 52 3.54 -7.20 8.98
CA THR A 52 4.15 -8.53 8.86
C THR A 52 3.80 -9.40 10.07
N ASP A 53 3.75 -10.72 9.88
CA ASP A 53 3.66 -11.70 10.96
C ASP A 53 5.04 -12.22 11.45
N ASN A 54 6.13 -11.89 10.75
CA ASN A 54 7.50 -12.22 11.11
C ASN A 54 8.45 -11.06 10.80
N PHE A 55 8.57 -10.12 11.74
CA PHE A 55 9.38 -8.94 11.58
C PHE A 55 10.88 -9.24 11.45
N GLU A 56 11.40 -10.25 12.15
CA GLU A 56 12.82 -10.61 12.09
C GLU A 56 13.23 -11.04 10.67
N GLU A 57 12.37 -11.81 9.98
CA GLU A 57 12.62 -12.26 8.61
C GLU A 57 12.36 -11.17 7.56
N ASP A 58 11.39 -10.29 7.81
CA ASP A 58 10.98 -9.23 6.88
C ASP A 58 11.73 -7.91 7.06
N PHE A 59 12.53 -7.76 8.12
CA PHE A 59 13.27 -6.54 8.40
C PHE A 59 14.17 -6.14 7.22
N GLY A 60 14.05 -4.88 6.79
CA GLY A 60 14.80 -4.32 5.68
C GLY A 60 14.33 -4.76 4.28
N LYS A 61 13.25 -5.56 4.18
CA LYS A 61 12.56 -5.76 2.89
C LYS A 61 11.89 -4.45 2.45
N LYS A 62 11.77 -4.29 1.14
CA LYS A 62 11.12 -3.14 0.49
C LYS A 62 9.75 -3.54 -0.04
N VAL A 63 8.73 -2.79 0.34
CA VAL A 63 7.38 -2.90 -0.21
C VAL A 63 7.17 -1.73 -1.16
N ILE A 64 6.90 -2.02 -2.42
CA ILE A 64 6.56 -1.01 -3.43
C ILE A 64 5.06 -1.03 -3.67
N LEU A 65 4.43 0.12 -3.45
CA LEU A 65 3.01 0.31 -3.75
C LEU A 65 2.87 0.99 -5.11
N LYS A 66 2.23 0.29 -6.04
CA LYS A 66 1.89 0.82 -7.37
C LYS A 66 0.38 0.99 -7.46
N PHE A 67 -0.02 2.12 -8.03
CA PHE A 67 -1.40 2.41 -8.38
C PHE A 67 -1.55 2.38 -9.90
N PRO A 68 -2.74 2.05 -10.42
CA PRO A 68 -3.03 2.22 -11.84
C PRO A 68 -2.83 3.69 -12.26
N SER A 69 -2.58 3.90 -13.56
CA SER A 69 -2.50 5.23 -14.16
C SER A 69 -3.82 5.98 -14.06
N ASP A 70 -4.92 5.24 -14.15
CA ASP A 70 -6.27 5.78 -14.24
C ASP A 70 -7.13 5.21 -13.10
N GLY A 71 -7.97 6.06 -12.53
CA GLY A 71 -8.89 5.71 -11.46
C GLY A 71 -10.20 6.45 -11.59
N LEU A 72 -11.26 5.88 -11.00
CA LEU A 72 -12.60 6.44 -11.02
C LEU A 72 -13.14 6.60 -9.61
N MET A 73 -13.79 7.74 -9.35
CA MET A 73 -14.45 8.03 -8.08
C MET A 73 -15.82 8.64 -8.31
N THR A 74 -16.75 8.42 -7.39
CA THR A 74 -18.14 8.85 -7.54
C THR A 74 -18.74 9.32 -6.23
N ASN A 75 -19.60 10.34 -6.30
CA ASN A 75 -20.51 10.76 -5.22
C ASN A 75 -21.94 10.22 -5.45
N SER A 76 -22.09 9.18 -6.29
CA SER A 76 -23.36 8.63 -6.81
C SER A 76 -24.09 9.51 -7.84
N LYS A 77 -23.73 10.79 -7.98
CA LYS A 77 -24.33 11.72 -8.96
C LYS A 77 -23.43 11.90 -10.19
N LYS A 78 -22.11 11.97 -9.99
CA LYS A 78 -21.11 12.17 -11.04
C LYS A 78 -19.91 11.26 -10.83
N TRP A 79 -19.34 10.80 -11.94
CA TRP A 79 -18.05 10.10 -11.96
C TRP A 79 -16.92 11.08 -12.32
N LEU A 80 -15.83 11.03 -11.56
CA LEU A 80 -14.62 11.81 -11.77
C LEU A 80 -13.43 10.88 -12.00
N ASN A 81 -12.50 11.30 -12.85
CA ASN A 81 -11.26 10.58 -13.08
C ASN A 81 -10.20 11.07 -12.10
N VAL A 82 -9.47 10.13 -11.51
CA VAL A 82 -8.25 10.41 -10.78
C VAL A 82 -7.13 10.64 -11.79
N ASP A 83 -6.50 11.81 -11.71
CA ASP A 83 -5.35 12.19 -12.53
C ASP A 83 -4.07 11.48 -12.09
N LYS A 84 -3.88 11.38 -10.77
CA LYS A 84 -2.68 10.81 -10.19
C LYS A 84 -2.90 10.30 -8.78
N TYR A 85 -2.29 9.16 -8.48
CA TYR A 85 -2.10 8.67 -7.12
C TYR A 85 -0.68 8.97 -6.62
N MET A 86 -0.57 9.43 -5.38
CA MET A 86 0.69 9.75 -4.71
C MET A 86 0.75 9.12 -3.32
N ILE A 87 1.96 8.97 -2.81
CA ILE A 87 2.26 8.45 -1.47
C ILE A 87 3.13 9.51 -0.77
N ASP A 88 2.91 9.72 0.53
CA ASP A 88 3.62 10.72 1.34
C ASP A 88 5.14 10.48 1.46
N GLU A 89 5.62 9.27 1.11
CA GLU A 89 7.00 8.81 1.31
C GLU A 89 7.99 9.22 0.18
N GLY A 90 7.59 10.07 -0.77
CA GLY A 90 8.46 10.59 -1.84
C GLY A 90 8.82 9.56 -2.92
N ASN A 91 9.40 8.43 -2.54
CA ASN A 91 9.60 7.27 -3.39
C ASN A 91 8.56 6.21 -3.00
N ARG A 92 7.96 5.54 -3.98
CA ARG A 92 6.90 4.52 -3.76
C ARG A 92 7.40 3.26 -3.02
N GLU A 93 8.56 3.32 -2.40
CA GLU A 93 9.25 2.27 -1.68
C GLU A 93 9.11 2.50 -0.18
N ILE A 94 8.64 1.47 0.52
CA ILE A 94 8.42 1.51 1.96
C ILE A 94 9.26 0.41 2.57
N ASP A 95 10.26 0.80 3.37
CA ASP A 95 11.09 -0.15 4.10
C ASP A 95 10.32 -0.72 5.30
N ILE A 96 10.44 -2.04 5.50
CA ILE A 96 9.94 -2.73 6.68
C ILE A 96 10.94 -2.55 7.83
N ILE A 97 10.69 -1.54 8.66
CA ILE A 97 11.49 -1.20 9.86
C ILE A 97 10.71 -1.38 11.17
N GLN A 98 9.43 -1.75 11.07
CA GLN A 98 8.55 -2.04 12.19
C GLN A 98 7.47 -3.05 11.76
N GLU A 99 6.90 -3.78 12.72
CA GLU A 99 5.87 -4.80 12.48
C GLU A 99 4.63 -4.28 11.74
N ARG A 100 4.27 -3.01 11.97
CA ARG A 100 3.08 -2.37 11.42
C ARG A 100 3.37 -0.92 11.09
N ARG A 101 3.07 -0.52 9.86
CA ARG A 101 3.25 0.83 9.35
C ARG A 101 2.01 1.31 8.63
N ARG A 102 1.64 2.57 8.86
CA ARG A 102 0.58 3.26 8.13
C ARG A 102 1.21 4.29 7.20
N VAL A 103 0.73 4.34 5.98
CA VAL A 103 1.22 5.21 4.93
C VAL A 103 0.05 5.97 4.33
N LYS A 104 0.19 7.29 4.25
CA LYS A 104 -0.81 8.16 3.62
C LYS A 104 -0.71 8.07 2.11
N VAL A 105 -1.88 7.99 1.48
CA VAL A 105 -2.03 7.95 0.03
C VAL A 105 -2.95 9.06 -0.41
N TYR A 106 -2.63 9.66 -1.54
CA TYR A 106 -3.32 10.81 -2.09
C TYR A 106 -3.83 10.49 -3.48
N ALA A 107 -5.05 10.93 -3.78
CA ALA A 107 -5.60 10.94 -5.13
C ALA A 107 -5.83 12.39 -5.56
N ILE A 108 -5.38 12.74 -6.75
CA ILE A 108 -5.52 14.08 -7.31
C ILE A 108 -6.55 14.03 -8.44
N LEU A 109 -7.54 14.93 -8.43
CA LEU A 109 -8.54 15.06 -9.50
C LEU A 109 -8.17 16.20 -10.46
N LYS A 110 -8.56 16.06 -11.73
CA LYS A 110 -8.46 17.18 -12.70
C LYS A 110 -9.55 18.20 -12.42
N LYS A 111 -9.16 19.45 -12.14
CA LYS A 111 -10.09 20.58 -11.94
C LYS A 111 -11.06 20.78 -13.11
N THR A 112 -10.62 20.50 -14.34
CA THR A 112 -11.47 20.60 -15.55
C THR A 112 -12.73 19.73 -15.49
N GLN A 113 -12.72 18.65 -14.70
CA GLN A 113 -13.90 17.80 -14.52
C GLN A 113 -14.85 18.34 -13.46
N ILE A 114 -14.37 19.20 -12.57
CA ILE A 114 -15.17 19.82 -11.51
C ILE A 114 -15.77 21.14 -12.02
N ASP A 115 -15.03 21.91 -12.82
CA ASP A 115 -15.49 23.16 -13.45
C ASP A 115 -16.38 22.95 -14.69
N ASP A 116 -16.82 21.71 -14.93
CA ASP A 116 -17.61 21.33 -16.09
C ASP A 116 -19.03 21.90 -16.01
N LYS A 117 -19.30 22.91 -16.85
CA LYS A 117 -20.58 23.65 -16.91
C LYS A 117 -21.78 22.81 -17.34
N THR A 118 -21.58 21.57 -17.76
CA THR A 118 -22.68 20.65 -18.06
C THR A 118 -23.37 20.12 -16.80
N TYR A 119 -22.73 20.24 -15.62
CA TYR A 119 -23.26 19.78 -14.34
C TYR A 119 -23.63 20.95 -13.43
N THR A 120 -24.67 20.76 -12.62
CA THR A 120 -25.06 21.74 -11.60
C THR A 120 -24.15 21.64 -10.37
N ALA A 121 -24.06 22.71 -9.57
CA ALA A 121 -23.29 22.71 -8.32
C ALA A 121 -23.73 21.55 -7.39
N GLU A 122 -25.03 21.29 -7.28
CA GLU A 122 -25.60 20.21 -6.47
C GLU A 122 -25.13 18.81 -6.91
N GLN A 123 -24.85 18.61 -8.20
CA GLN A 123 -24.33 17.35 -8.72
C GLN A 123 -22.85 17.16 -8.43
N LEU A 124 -22.11 18.26 -8.30
CA LEU A 124 -20.67 18.27 -8.05
C LEU A 124 -20.34 18.14 -6.56
N GLU A 125 -21.19 18.67 -5.69
CA GLU A 125 -20.98 18.68 -4.24
C GLU A 125 -21.20 17.29 -3.60
N GLY A 126 -20.43 17.01 -2.55
CA GLY A 126 -20.55 15.81 -1.73
C GLY A 126 -19.25 15.00 -1.60
N GLU A 127 -19.34 13.87 -0.89
CA GLU A 127 -18.22 12.97 -0.66
C GLU A 127 -18.04 12.03 -1.87
N TYR A 128 -16.87 12.08 -2.51
CA TYR A 128 -16.48 11.14 -3.56
C TYR A 128 -15.72 9.96 -2.96
N VAL A 129 -16.20 8.76 -3.28
CA VAL A 129 -15.59 7.49 -2.87
C VAL A 129 -15.27 6.68 -4.11
N GLY A 130 -14.16 5.96 -4.07
CA GLY A 130 -13.75 5.06 -5.15
C GLY A 130 -12.81 3.98 -4.64
N TYR A 131 -12.78 2.87 -5.37
CA TYR A 131 -11.91 1.73 -5.08
C TYR A 131 -10.73 1.76 -6.05
N ALA A 132 -9.56 2.15 -5.56
CA ALA A 132 -8.32 2.08 -6.33
C ALA A 132 -7.64 0.72 -6.05
N PRO A 133 -7.37 -0.12 -7.06
CA PRO A 133 -6.57 -1.32 -6.85
C PRO A 133 -5.15 -0.92 -6.47
N VAL A 134 -4.58 -1.62 -5.48
CA VAL A 134 -3.20 -1.43 -5.04
C VAL A 134 -2.39 -2.64 -5.49
N ILE A 135 -1.42 -2.40 -6.37
CA ILE A 135 -0.45 -3.42 -6.80
C ILE A 135 0.71 -3.38 -5.82
N VAL A 136 1.04 -4.53 -5.24
CA VAL A 136 2.09 -4.67 -4.22
C VAL A 136 3.24 -5.49 -4.79
N GLU A 137 4.45 -4.95 -4.73
CA GLU A 137 5.67 -5.68 -5.04
C GLU A 137 6.55 -5.71 -3.79
N VAL A 138 7.15 -6.86 -3.50
CA VAL A 138 7.99 -7.07 -2.31
C VAL A 138 9.38 -7.49 -2.77
N TYR A 139 10.40 -6.77 -2.33
CA TYR A 139 11.79 -7.05 -2.63
C TYR A 139 12.56 -7.34 -1.34
N GLY A 140 13.34 -8.41 -1.36
CA GLY A 140 14.26 -8.77 -0.28
C GLY A 140 15.71 -8.48 -0.65
N ARG A 141 16.55 -8.30 0.36
CA ARG A 141 17.99 -8.24 0.17
C ARG A 141 18.47 -9.63 -0.27
N LEU A 142 19.25 -9.72 -1.35
CA LEU A 142 20.02 -10.92 -1.66
C LEU A 142 20.94 -11.19 -0.46
N ILE A 143 20.72 -12.31 0.23
CA ILE A 143 21.67 -12.82 1.21
C ILE A 143 22.92 -13.17 0.41
N LYS A 144 23.91 -12.28 0.38
CA LYS A 144 25.24 -12.62 -0.13
C LYS A 144 25.77 -13.67 0.83
N ASN A 145 25.86 -14.90 0.36
CA ASN A 145 26.07 -16.12 1.12
C ASN A 145 27.11 -16.01 2.24
N LEU A 146 26.85 -16.81 3.28
CA LEU A 146 27.74 -17.38 4.30
C LEU A 146 28.97 -18.10 3.72
N GLU A 147 29.67 -17.51 2.74
CA GLU A 147 30.90 -18.03 2.14
C GLU A 147 32.17 -17.37 2.70
N SER A 148 32.10 -16.69 3.84
CA SER A 148 33.29 -16.19 4.55
C SER A 148 33.82 -17.11 5.65
N ASP A 149 33.05 -18.10 6.11
CA ASP A 149 33.36 -18.76 7.38
C ASP A 149 33.97 -20.17 7.26
N ASN A 150 34.20 -20.68 6.04
CA ASN A 150 34.85 -21.98 5.82
C ASN A 150 36.33 -21.90 5.39
N LYS A 151 37.04 -20.80 5.68
CA LYS A 151 38.47 -20.67 5.35
C LYS A 151 39.44 -20.48 6.52
N ASN A 152 38.97 -20.53 7.77
CA ASN A 152 39.83 -20.35 8.95
C ASN A 152 39.79 -21.54 9.93
N SER A 153 39.69 -22.78 9.44
CA SER A 153 39.78 -23.97 10.31
C SER A 153 40.68 -25.08 9.75
N GLU A 154 41.68 -24.71 8.95
CA GLU A 154 42.83 -25.58 8.61
C GLU A 154 44.12 -24.76 8.72
N GLU A 155 44.57 -24.53 9.95
CA GLU A 155 45.99 -24.35 10.30
C GLU A 155 46.30 -25.16 11.57
#